data_AF-A0A5A7SJY1-F1
#
_entry.id   AF-A0A5A7SJY1-F1
#
_cell.length_a   1.000
_cell.length_b   1.000
_cell.length_c   1.000
_cell.angle_alpha   90.00
_cell.angle_beta   90.00
_cell.angle_gamma   90.00
#
_symmetry.space_group_name_H-M   'P 1'
#
loop_
_entity.id
_entity.type
_entity.pdbx_description
1 polymer ?
#
loop_
_entity_poly.entity_id
_entity_poly.type
_entity_poly.pdbx_seq_one_letter_code
_entity_poly.pdbx_strand_id
1 'polypeptide(L)'
;MMLINRAGSFNYSSKFRGATANPSSCLQEDKGISQEGFLLNHARILVGSGVETYEKGKKALQNWRHFGLNWAFVDSSTPVHPGVKFCVCAKEFLPWVVLPLQIVYVNENRNTNKGRTCFSFGSGTLQGHLLP
;
A
#
# COMPACT_ATOMS: atom_id res chain seq x y z
N MET A 1 -2.52 1.44 -19.63
CA MET A 1 -3.29 0.48 -18.80
C MET A 1 -3.50 -0.90 -19.46
N MET A 2 -2.53 -1.46 -20.21
CA MET A 2 -2.64 -2.84 -20.76
C MET A 2 -1.78 -3.86 -19.99
N LEU A 3 -0.76 -3.40 -19.26
CA LEU A 3 0.24 -4.28 -18.63
C LEU A 3 -0.29 -5.01 -17.40
N ILE A 4 -1.28 -4.44 -16.70
CA ILE A 4 -1.76 -5.01 -15.43
C ILE A 4 -2.57 -6.30 -15.59
N ASN A 5 -3.26 -6.45 -16.72
CA ASN A 5 -4.03 -7.64 -17.02
C ASN A 5 -3.14 -8.88 -17.26
N ARG A 6 -1.85 -8.67 -17.53
CA ARG A 6 -0.85 -9.73 -17.63
C ARG A 6 -0.16 -10.04 -16.30
N ALA A 7 -0.37 -9.22 -15.27
CA ALA A 7 0.23 -9.46 -13.96
C ALA A 7 -0.38 -10.73 -13.34
N GLY A 8 0.50 -11.66 -12.97
CA GLY A 8 0.15 -12.96 -12.43
C GLY A 8 -0.38 -12.88 -10.99
N SER A 9 -0.16 -13.96 -10.23
CA SER A 9 -0.46 -13.99 -8.80
C SER A 9 0.59 -13.21 -7.99
N PHE A 10 0.40 -13.11 -6.67
CA PHE A 10 1.42 -12.52 -5.78
C PHE A 10 2.78 -13.21 -5.94
N ASN A 11 3.87 -12.44 -5.91
CA ASN A 11 5.24 -12.99 -6.01
C ASN A 11 5.77 -13.58 -4.69
N TYR A 12 4.93 -13.67 -3.66
CA TYR A 12 5.24 -14.24 -2.36
C TYR A 12 4.11 -15.17 -1.87
N SER A 13 4.43 -15.99 -0.86
CA SER A 13 3.52 -17.02 -0.32
C SER A 13 2.21 -16.42 0.22
N SER A 14 1.11 -17.14 0.03
CA SER A 14 -0.21 -16.75 0.54
C SER A 14 -0.25 -16.51 2.05
N LYS A 15 0.63 -17.17 2.82
CA LYS A 15 0.71 -17.01 4.29
C LYS A 15 1.06 -15.59 4.74
N PHE A 16 1.68 -14.77 3.89
CA PHE A 16 2.09 -13.40 4.22
C PHE A 16 1.16 -12.32 3.65
N ARG A 17 0.14 -12.70 2.87
CA ARG A 17 -0.75 -11.73 2.24
C ARG A 17 -1.55 -11.01 3.31
N GLY A 18 -1.30 -9.71 3.44
CA GLY A 18 -2.00 -8.85 4.40
C GLY A 18 -1.45 -8.97 5.82
N ALA A 19 -0.30 -9.62 6.04
CA ALA A 19 0.34 -9.67 7.35
C ALA A 19 0.52 -8.26 7.95
N THR A 20 0.83 -7.27 7.12
CA THR A 20 1.01 -5.86 7.53
C THR A 20 -0.28 -5.15 7.97
N ALA A 21 -1.44 -5.78 7.89
CA ALA A 21 -2.68 -5.23 8.43
C ALA A 21 -2.67 -5.14 9.97
N ASN A 22 -1.83 -5.96 10.62
CA ASN A 22 -1.63 -5.91 12.05
C ASN A 22 -0.86 -4.64 12.46
N PRO A 23 -1.08 -4.12 13.68
CA PRO A 23 -0.30 -3.01 14.22
C PRO A 23 1.20 -3.30 14.19
N SER A 24 2.02 -2.26 13.98
CA SER A 24 3.48 -2.42 13.91
C SER A 24 4.11 -2.99 15.17
N SER A 25 3.54 -2.73 16.35
CA SER A 25 3.97 -3.36 17.60
C SER A 25 3.82 -4.89 17.56
N CYS A 26 2.68 -5.38 17.05
CA CYS A 26 2.44 -6.81 16.90
C CYS A 26 3.39 -7.43 15.87
N LEU A 27 3.70 -6.71 14.79
CA LEU A 27 4.62 -7.18 13.74
C LEU A 27 6.08 -7.23 14.18
N GLN A 28 6.51 -6.33 15.07
CA GLN A 28 7.86 -6.34 15.63
C GLN A 28 8.07 -7.50 16.61
N GLU A 29 7.02 -7.87 17.35
CA GLU A 29 7.03 -9.02 18.26
C GLU A 29 6.89 -10.36 17.50
N ASP A 30 6.25 -10.34 16.32
CA ASP A 30 6.12 -11.50 15.44
C ASP A 30 7.44 -11.86 14.75
N LYS A 31 8.22 -12.71 15.43
CA LYS A 31 9.46 -13.26 14.88
C LYS A 31 9.25 -14.04 13.59
N GLY A 32 8.03 -14.52 13.31
CA GLY A 32 7.75 -15.35 12.14
C GLY A 32 8.04 -14.65 10.81
N ILE A 33 7.71 -13.36 10.69
CA ILE A 33 7.99 -12.58 9.47
C ILE A 33 9.51 -12.39 9.30
N SER A 34 10.23 -12.08 10.38
CA SER A 34 11.68 -11.88 10.33
C SER A 34 12.46 -13.17 10.07
N GLN A 35 12.01 -14.30 10.63
CA GLN A 35 12.63 -15.63 10.43
C GLN A 35 12.49 -16.11 8.98
N GLU A 36 11.49 -15.62 8.27
CA GLU A 36 11.25 -15.93 6.85
C GLU A 36 12.00 -14.96 5.91
N GLY A 37 12.88 -14.12 6.47
CA GLY A 37 13.80 -13.26 5.71
C GLY A 37 13.25 -11.88 5.33
N PHE A 38 12.06 -11.51 5.82
CA PHE A 38 11.53 -10.16 5.59
C PHE A 38 12.16 -9.14 6.53
N LEU A 39 12.53 -7.99 5.98
CA LEU A 39 12.93 -6.81 6.76
C LEU A 39 11.70 -5.94 7.02
N LEU A 40 11.36 -5.74 8.29
CA LEU A 40 10.25 -4.88 8.68
C LEU A 40 10.70 -3.43 8.75
N ASN A 41 10.13 -2.58 7.90
CA ASN A 41 10.32 -1.14 7.95
C ASN A 41 9.06 -0.44 8.48
N HIS A 42 9.22 0.49 9.42
CA HIS A 42 8.11 1.27 9.97
C HIS A 42 8.55 2.71 10.23
N ALA A 43 7.88 3.65 9.56
CA ALA A 43 8.04 5.08 9.77
C ALA A 43 6.67 5.74 10.00
N ARG A 44 6.63 6.73 10.89
CA ARG A 44 5.43 7.53 11.15
C ARG A 44 5.82 8.99 11.30
N ILE A 45 5.09 9.84 10.61
CA ILE A 45 5.27 11.30 10.65
C ILE A 45 3.92 11.93 10.94
N LEU A 46 3.89 12.90 11.86
CA LEU A 46 2.70 13.69 12.15
C LEU A 46 2.54 14.75 11.07
N VAL A 47 1.47 14.66 10.27
CA VAL A 47 1.15 15.64 9.22
C VAL A 47 0.14 16.71 9.67
N GLY A 48 -0.47 16.51 10.85
CA GLY A 48 -1.43 17.42 11.47
C GLY A 48 -2.41 16.69 12.39
N SER A 49 -3.42 17.40 12.88
CA SER A 49 -4.39 16.90 13.87
C SER A 49 -5.83 17.34 13.56
N GLY A 50 -6.80 16.65 14.16
CA GLY A 50 -8.23 16.97 14.03
C GLY A 50 -8.94 16.24 12.89
N VAL A 51 -10.28 16.29 12.92
CA VAL A 51 -11.16 15.57 11.98
C VAL A 51 -10.96 16.03 10.54
N GLU A 52 -10.78 17.33 10.32
CA GLU A 52 -10.55 17.87 8.99
C GLU A 52 -9.24 17.34 8.38
N THR A 53 -8.15 17.34 9.15
CA THR A 53 -6.87 16.77 8.73
C THR A 53 -7.00 15.28 8.44
N TYR A 54 -7.74 14.55 9.27
CA TYR A 54 -8.03 13.12 9.03
C TYR A 54 -8.75 12.89 7.70
N GLU A 55 -9.84 13.61 7.42
CA GLU A 55 -10.59 13.45 6.17
C GLU A 55 -9.77 13.87 4.94
N LYS A 56 -8.98 14.95 5.04
CA LYS A 56 -8.04 15.36 3.97
C LYS A 56 -6.97 14.29 3.75
N GLY A 57 -6.40 13.73 4.81
CA GLY A 57 -5.40 12.66 4.74
C GLY A 57 -5.96 11.38 4.11
N LYS A 58 -7.16 10.97 4.52
CA LYS A 58 -7.88 9.84 3.92
C LYS A 58 -8.10 10.04 2.42
N LYS A 59 -8.63 11.20 2.01
CA LYS A 59 -8.82 11.54 0.59
C LYS A 59 -7.49 11.56 -0.18
N ALA A 60 -6.41 12.07 0.41
CA ALA A 60 -5.10 12.08 -0.21
C ALA A 60 -4.56 10.65 -0.45
N LEU A 61 -4.77 9.74 0.49
CA LEU A 61 -4.45 8.31 0.33
C LEU A 61 -5.29 7.66 -0.76
N GLN A 62 -6.61 7.89 -0.78
CA GLN A 62 -7.53 7.34 -1.77
C GLN A 62 -7.27 7.86 -3.19
N ASN A 63 -6.77 9.08 -3.32
CA ASN A 63 -6.41 9.71 -4.59
C ASN A 63 -4.92 9.56 -4.95
N TRP A 64 -4.20 8.63 -4.31
CA TRP A 64 -2.80 8.30 -4.60
C TRP A 64 -1.80 9.46 -4.49
N ARG A 65 -2.12 10.51 -3.73
CA ARG A 65 -1.28 11.73 -3.62
C ARG A 65 0.09 11.48 -3.00
N HIS A 66 0.25 10.41 -2.23
CA HIS A 66 1.54 9.98 -1.67
C HIS A 66 2.51 9.47 -2.74
N PHE A 67 2.03 9.07 -3.91
CA PHE A 67 2.87 8.79 -5.08
C PHE A 67 3.14 10.03 -5.93
N GLY A 68 2.55 11.19 -5.64
CA GLY A 68 2.73 12.45 -6.39
C GLY A 68 4.11 13.10 -6.21
N LEU A 69 5.16 12.29 -6.04
CA LEU A 69 6.54 12.69 -6.17
C LEU A 69 6.82 12.67 -7.68
N ASN A 70 7.39 13.73 -8.28
CA ASN A 70 7.54 13.89 -9.75
C ASN A 70 8.23 12.72 -10.51
N TRP A 71 8.69 11.71 -9.79
CA TRP A 71 9.33 10.50 -10.28
C TRP A 71 8.47 9.23 -10.15
N ALA A 72 7.27 9.27 -9.57
CA ALA A 72 6.34 8.13 -9.53
C ALA A 72 4.89 8.56 -9.73
N PHE A 73 4.02 7.66 -10.19
CA PHE A 73 2.58 7.88 -10.18
C PHE A 73 1.80 6.57 -10.21
N VAL A 74 0.53 6.67 -9.80
CA VAL A 74 -0.52 5.66 -9.98
C VAL A 74 -1.68 6.34 -10.71
N ASP A 75 -2.41 5.59 -11.53
CA ASP A 75 -3.63 6.10 -12.16
C ASP A 75 -4.64 6.52 -11.08
N SER A 76 -4.99 7.80 -11.04
CA SER A 76 -5.89 8.39 -10.03
C SER A 76 -7.32 7.85 -10.11
N SER A 77 -7.71 7.23 -11.22
CA SER A 77 -9.00 6.55 -11.35
C SER A 77 -9.03 5.19 -10.64
N THR A 78 -7.88 4.67 -10.20
CA THR A 78 -7.78 3.38 -9.50
C THR A 78 -8.46 3.47 -8.12
N PRO A 79 -9.51 2.68 -7.85
CA PRO A 79 -10.16 2.70 -6.56
C PRO A 79 -9.34 1.97 -5.48
N VAL A 80 -9.32 2.50 -4.26
CA VAL A 80 -8.68 1.85 -3.10
C VAL A 80 -9.64 0.83 -2.48
N HIS A 81 -9.74 -0.35 -3.09
CA HIS A 81 -10.54 -1.48 -2.60
C HIS A 81 -9.76 -2.80 -2.63
N PRO A 82 -9.99 -3.74 -1.69
CA PRO A 82 -9.35 -5.04 -1.71
C PRO A 82 -9.60 -5.78 -3.02
N GLY A 83 -8.56 -6.42 -3.56
CA GLY A 83 -8.62 -7.15 -4.83
C GLY A 83 -8.31 -6.30 -6.06
N VAL A 84 -8.36 -4.97 -5.97
CA VAL A 84 -8.03 -4.09 -7.08
C VAL A 84 -6.54 -4.16 -7.39
N LYS A 85 -6.22 -4.45 -8.65
CA LYS A 85 -4.85 -4.39 -9.16
C LYS A 85 -4.55 -2.97 -9.64
N PHE A 86 -3.35 -2.47 -9.32
CA PHE A 86 -2.84 -1.19 -9.84
C PHE A 86 -1.34 -1.29 -10.17
N CYS A 87 -0.83 -0.35 -10.95
CA CYS A 87 0.61 -0.26 -11.24
C CYS A 87 1.16 1.05 -10.67
N VAL A 88 2.31 0.95 -10.01
CA VAL A 88 3.15 2.12 -9.74
C VAL A 88 4.13 2.25 -10.91
N CYS A 89 4.09 3.40 -11.58
CA CYS A 89 5.02 3.74 -12.65
C CYS A 89 6.08 4.67 -12.06
N ALA A 90 7.34 4.24 -12.06
CA ALA A 90 8.46 5.07 -11.64
C ALA A 90 9.24 5.58 -12.86
N LYS A 91 9.46 6.88 -12.91
CA LYS A 91 10.33 7.58 -13.86
C LYS A 91 11.75 7.53 -13.33
N GLU A 92 12.51 6.53 -13.75
CA GLU A 92 13.96 6.51 -13.59
C GLU A 92 14.65 6.98 -14.87
N PHE A 93 15.98 7.18 -14.81
CA PHE A 93 16.81 7.53 -15.96
C PHE A 93 16.84 6.42 -17.04
N LEU A 94 16.39 5.21 -16.68
CA LEU A 94 16.19 4.02 -17.53
C LEU A 94 14.71 3.89 -17.92
N PRO A 95 14.34 3.09 -18.94
CA PRO A 95 12.95 3.00 -19.38
C PRO A 95 12.01 2.59 -18.22
N TRP A 96 10.79 3.13 -18.23
CA TRP A 96 9.82 3.12 -17.12
C TRP A 96 9.72 1.80 -16.35
N VAL A 97 10.05 1.81 -15.07
CA VAL A 97 9.82 0.63 -14.21
C VAL A 97 8.34 0.58 -13.84
N VAL A 98 7.68 -0.51 -14.21
CA VAL A 98 6.27 -0.77 -13.87
C VAL A 98 6.21 -1.84 -12.80
N LEU A 99 5.70 -1.45 -11.63
CA LEU A 99 5.51 -2.35 -10.49
C LEU A 99 4.02 -2.71 -10.41
N PRO A 100 3.62 -3.94 -10.78
CA PRO A 100 2.23 -4.37 -10.60
C PRO A 100 1.98 -4.79 -9.15
N LEU A 101 0.95 -4.19 -8.54
CA LEU A 101 0.51 -4.47 -7.18
C LEU A 101 -0.99 -4.78 -7.14
N GLN A 102 -1.41 -5.41 -6.05
CA GLN A 102 -2.82 -5.62 -5.73
C GLN A 102 -3.08 -5.17 -4.30
N ILE A 103 -4.19 -4.45 -4.09
CA ILE A 103 -4.64 -4.07 -2.76
C ILE A 103 -5.09 -5.33 -2.02
N VAL A 104 -4.49 -5.59 -0.87
CA VAL A 104 -4.74 -6.81 -0.07
C VAL A 104 -5.78 -6.55 1.01
N TYR A 105 -5.75 -5.38 1.64
CA TYR A 105 -6.72 -5.00 2.66
C TYR A 105 -6.94 -3.49 2.67
N VAL A 106 -8.12 -3.10 3.15
CA VAL A 106 -8.48 -1.73 3.50
C VAL A 106 -9.19 -1.80 4.84
N ASN A 107 -8.62 -1.14 5.84
CA ASN A 107 -9.16 -1.09 7.20
C ASN A 107 -9.59 0.33 7.50
N GLU A 108 -10.88 0.50 7.81
CA GLU A 108 -11.42 1.75 8.33
C GLU A 108 -12.07 1.48 9.69
N ASN A 109 -11.52 2.09 10.74
CA ASN A 109 -12.05 1.99 12.08
C ASN A 109 -12.52 3.37 12.54
N ARG A 110 -13.83 3.48 12.81
CA ARG A 110 -14.48 4.65 13.39
C ARG A 110 -14.93 4.29 14.80
N ASN A 111 -14.00 4.14 15.73
CA ASN A 111 -14.36 3.86 17.11
C ASN A 111 -14.66 5.17 17.85
N THR A 112 -15.93 5.54 17.86
CA THR A 112 -16.45 6.72 18.57
C THR A 112 -16.17 6.64 20.07
N ASN A 113 -16.22 5.44 20.66
CA ASN A 113 -16.01 5.23 22.10
C ASN A 113 -14.55 5.38 22.55
N LYS A 114 -13.59 5.16 21.65
CA LYS A 114 -12.14 5.30 21.94
C LYS A 114 -11.52 6.58 21.38
N GLY A 115 -12.33 7.47 20.78
CA GLY A 115 -11.87 8.74 20.20
C GLY A 115 -10.83 8.60 19.10
N ARG A 116 -10.77 7.43 18.42
CA ARG A 116 -9.74 7.12 17.42
C ARG A 116 -10.40 6.70 16.11
N THR A 117 -10.19 7.53 15.10
CA THR A 117 -10.50 7.20 13.72
C THR A 117 -9.22 6.83 12.99
N CYS A 118 -9.22 5.72 12.27
CA CYS A 118 -8.07 5.25 11.51
C CYS A 118 -8.52 4.72 10.15
N PHE A 119 -7.79 5.12 9.11
CA PHE A 119 -7.89 4.55 7.78
C PHE A 119 -6.50 4.04 7.39
N SER A 120 -6.44 2.81 6.88
CA SER A 120 -5.21 2.22 6.37
C SER A 120 -5.54 1.26 5.24
N PHE A 121 -4.61 1.08 4.31
CA PHE A 121 -4.68 0.03 3.31
C PHE A 121 -3.27 -0.47 3.04
N GLY A 122 -3.19 -1.70 2.55
CA GLY A 122 -1.93 -2.31 2.17
C GLY A 122 -2.05 -3.00 0.82
N SER A 123 -0.93 -3.07 0.11
CA SER A 123 -0.85 -3.73 -1.19
C SER A 123 0.30 -4.72 -1.21
N GLY A 124 0.20 -5.70 -2.10
CA GLY A 124 1.21 -6.72 -2.32
C GLY A 124 1.66 -6.75 -3.77
N THR A 125 2.93 -7.06 -3.98
CA THR A 125 3.55 -7.17 -5.29
C THR A 125 3.06 -8.40 -6.05
N LEU A 126 2.73 -8.20 -7.32
CA LEU A 126 2.37 -9.26 -8.26
C LEU A 126 3.57 -9.69 -9.09
N GLN A 127 3.50 -10.91 -9.63
CA GLN A 127 4.42 -11.38 -10.65
C GLN A 127 4.26 -10.57 -11.95
N GLY A 128 5.37 -10.39 -12.67
CA GLY A 128 5.41 -9.61 -13.90
C GLY A 128 6.01 -8.21 -13.74
N HIS A 129 7.02 -8.06 -12.87
CA HIS A 129 7.91 -6.89 -12.93
C HIS A 129 8.51 -6.85 -14.34
N LEU A 130 8.10 -5.86 -15.11
CA LEU A 130 8.65 -5.62 -16.43
C LEU A 130 9.69 -4.51 -16.26
N LEU A 131 10.96 -4.90 -16.35
CA LEU A 131 11.96 -4.01 -16.92
C LEU A 131 11.61 -3.95 -18.42
N PRO A 132 11.15 -2.81 -18.95
CA PRO A 132 11.12 -2.62 -20.41
C PRO A 132 12.51 -2.81 -21.03
#